data_AF-A0A351HJV8-F1
#
_entry.id   AF-A0A351HJV8-F1
#
_cell.length_a   1.000
_cell.length_b   1.000
_cell.length_c   1.000
_cell.angle_alpha   90.00
_cell.angle_beta   90.00
_cell.angle_gamma   90.00
#
_symmetry.space_group_name_H-M   'P 1'
#
loop_
_entity.id
_entity.type
_entity.pdbx_description
1 polymer ?
#
loop_
_entity_poly.entity_id
_entity_poly.type
_entity_poly.pdbx_seq_one_letter_code
_entity_poly.pdbx_strand_id
1 'polypeptide(L)'
;MRNLSFFILVLAACNSFGPRIKTYPAPKGEPRSVDFQMTVNEQPVFVYQARVSKYPVNQLYPGYQRPISQTEIASFAYFDFEGEVTLRITSASEIKTVNISPREFGIVPVVKGNTIELKLSEP
;
A
#
# COMPACT_ATOMS: atom_id res chain seq x y z
N MET A 1 -1.29 -20.04 63.26
CA MET A 1 -1.34 -18.76 62.53
C MET A 1 -0.50 -18.93 61.28
N ARG A 2 -1.12 -19.02 60.10
CA ARG A 2 -0.46 -19.42 58.85
C ARG A 2 -0.20 -18.18 58.00
N ASN A 3 1.06 -17.78 57.91
CA ASN A 3 1.49 -16.58 57.19
C ASN A 3 1.37 -16.82 55.68
N LEU A 4 0.52 -16.03 55.03
CA LEU A 4 0.31 -16.07 53.59
C LEU A 4 1.27 -15.07 52.94
N SER A 5 2.39 -15.55 52.39
CA SER A 5 3.30 -14.74 51.58
C SER A 5 2.62 -14.35 50.27
N PHE A 6 2.39 -13.05 50.08
CA PHE A 6 1.96 -12.47 48.82
C PHE A 6 3.18 -12.30 47.90
N PHE A 7 3.22 -13.04 46.79
CA PHE A 7 4.22 -12.87 45.73
C PHE A 7 3.68 -11.84 44.73
N ILE A 8 4.30 -10.66 44.67
CA ILE A 8 3.96 -9.64 43.66
C ILE A 8 4.81 -9.90 42.42
N LEU A 9 4.16 -10.33 41.33
CA LEU A 9 4.76 -10.48 40.02
C LEU A 9 4.73 -9.11 39.31
N VAL A 10 5.88 -8.46 39.19
CA VAL A 10 6.03 -7.22 38.41
C VAL A 10 6.18 -7.61 36.93
N LEU A 11 5.10 -7.45 36.15
CA LEU A 11 5.14 -7.56 34.70
C LEU A 11 5.77 -6.30 34.12
N ALA A 12 7.02 -6.40 33.67
CA ALA A 12 7.65 -5.38 32.84
C ALA A 12 6.94 -5.35 31.48
N ALA A 13 6.20 -4.28 31.20
CA ALA A 13 5.64 -4.03 29.88
C ALA A 13 6.78 -3.66 28.91
N CYS A 14 7.26 -4.62 28.13
CA CYS A 14 8.02 -4.31 26.92
C CYS A 14 7.06 -3.58 25.96
N ASN A 15 7.26 -2.27 25.76
CA ASN A 15 6.66 -1.55 24.65
C ASN A 15 7.29 -2.09 23.35
N SER A 16 6.67 -3.10 22.74
CA SER A 16 6.97 -3.42 21.35
C SER A 16 6.42 -2.28 20.49
N PHE A 17 7.30 -1.50 19.88
CA PHE A 17 6.91 -0.61 18.80
C PHE A 17 6.51 -1.48 17.61
N GLY A 18 5.25 -1.88 17.57
CA GLY A 18 4.64 -2.49 16.39
C GLY A 18 4.61 -1.50 15.22
N PRO A 19 4.41 -1.99 13.98
CA PRO A 19 4.36 -1.12 12.82
C PRO A 19 3.23 -0.09 12.98
N ARG A 20 3.56 1.18 12.76
CA ARG A 20 2.58 2.27 12.77
C ARG A 20 2.11 2.49 11.34
N ILE A 21 0.80 2.58 11.14
CA ILE A 21 0.20 2.77 9.82
C ILE A 21 -0.80 3.93 9.93
N LYS A 22 -0.77 4.83 8.96
CA LYS A 22 -1.76 5.89 8.81
C LYS A 22 -2.33 5.87 7.41
N THR A 23 -3.62 5.55 7.32
CA THR A 23 -4.39 5.62 6.08
C THR A 23 -5.24 6.87 6.06
N TYR A 24 -5.64 7.28 4.86
CA TYR A 24 -6.40 8.50 4.63
C TYR A 24 -7.71 8.17 3.92
N PRO A 25 -8.87 8.65 4.41
CA PRO A 25 -10.13 8.45 3.73
C PRO A 25 -10.14 9.25 2.42
N ALA A 26 -10.72 8.69 1.38
CA ALA A 26 -10.90 9.40 0.13
C ALA A 26 -11.88 10.58 0.30
N PRO A 27 -11.71 11.67 -0.47
CA PRO A 27 -12.71 12.71 -0.57
C PRO A 27 -14.09 12.15 -0.93
N LYS A 28 -15.15 12.80 -0.43
CA LYS A 28 -16.52 12.37 -0.73
C LYS A 28 -16.78 12.41 -2.23
N GLY A 29 -17.20 11.27 -2.79
CA GLY A 29 -17.52 11.15 -4.22
C GLY A 29 -16.33 10.82 -5.12
N GLU A 30 -15.13 10.66 -4.56
CA GLU A 30 -13.96 10.22 -5.32
C GLU A 30 -14.16 8.79 -5.86
N PRO A 31 -14.01 8.56 -7.17
CA PRO A 31 -14.11 7.21 -7.72
C PRO A 31 -12.92 6.34 -7.29
N ARG A 32 -13.24 5.12 -6.82
CA ARG A 32 -12.23 4.10 -6.53
C ARG A 32 -11.72 3.46 -7.82
N SER A 33 -10.47 3.01 -7.83
CA SER A 33 -9.94 2.09 -8.84
C SER A 33 -10.87 0.87 -9.03
N VAL A 34 -11.15 0.54 -10.29
CA VAL A 34 -11.85 -0.68 -10.69
C VAL A 34 -10.89 -1.84 -10.93
N ASP A 35 -9.59 -1.53 -11.10
CA ASP A 35 -8.56 -2.50 -11.47
C ASP A 35 -7.92 -3.14 -10.24
N PHE A 36 -7.77 -2.38 -9.14
CA PHE A 36 -7.02 -2.82 -7.97
C PHE A 36 -7.69 -2.47 -6.63
N GLN A 37 -7.49 -3.35 -5.66
CA GLN A 37 -7.76 -3.12 -4.25
C GLN A 37 -6.47 -3.32 -3.45
N MET A 38 -6.29 -2.58 -2.36
CA MET A 38 -5.07 -2.67 -1.56
C MET A 38 -5.37 -2.70 -0.06
N THR A 39 -4.58 -3.50 0.67
CA THR A 39 -4.45 -3.42 2.12
C THR A 39 -2.99 -3.31 2.55
N VAL A 40 -2.75 -2.71 3.71
CA VAL A 40 -1.47 -2.68 4.42
C VAL A 40 -1.68 -3.23 5.83
N ASN A 41 -1.02 -4.32 6.19
CA ASN A 41 -1.29 -5.11 7.41
C ASN A 41 -2.80 -5.28 7.66
N GLU A 42 -3.53 -5.72 6.62
CA GLU A 42 -4.99 -5.94 6.62
C GLU A 42 -5.87 -4.68 6.72
N GLN A 43 -5.28 -3.50 6.92
CA GLN A 43 -6.01 -2.23 6.88
C GLN A 43 -6.26 -1.81 5.42
N PRO A 44 -7.50 -1.49 5.02
CA PRO A 44 -7.80 -1.08 3.66
C PRO A 44 -7.19 0.28 3.35
N VAL A 45 -6.61 0.41 2.16
CA VAL A 45 -6.13 1.68 1.60
C VAL A 45 -6.95 2.01 0.37
N PHE A 46 -7.38 3.27 0.25
CA PHE A 46 -8.11 3.71 -0.93
C PHE A 46 -7.17 3.76 -2.14
N VAL A 47 -7.60 3.14 -3.24
CA VAL A 47 -6.86 3.13 -4.51
C VAL A 47 -7.57 4.10 -5.44
N TYR A 48 -6.89 5.20 -5.75
CA TYR A 48 -7.34 6.28 -6.62
C TYR A 48 -7.09 5.94 -8.09
N GLN A 49 -7.67 6.75 -8.97
CA GLN A 49 -7.42 6.73 -10.41
C GLN A 49 -6.82 8.08 -10.84
N ALA A 50 -5.84 8.04 -11.75
CA ALA A 50 -5.29 9.23 -12.39
C ALA A 50 -5.19 9.03 -13.90
N ARG A 51 -5.49 10.09 -14.67
CA ARG A 51 -5.21 10.09 -16.12
C ARG A 51 -3.74 10.40 -16.35
N VAL A 52 -3.03 9.46 -16.95
CA VAL A 52 -1.61 9.57 -17.31
C VAL A 52 -1.41 9.56 -18.82
N SER A 53 -0.18 9.84 -19.26
CA SER A 53 0.19 9.72 -20.67
C SER A 53 0.05 8.28 -21.14
N LYS A 54 -0.63 8.05 -22.26
CA LYS A 54 -0.61 6.73 -22.93
C LYS A 54 0.73 6.43 -23.61
N TYR A 55 1.51 7.48 -23.87
CA TYR A 55 2.80 7.37 -24.55
C TYR A 55 3.94 7.52 -23.55
N PRO A 56 5.04 6.75 -23.69
CA PRO A 56 6.20 6.80 -22.81
C PRO A 56 7.09 8.03 -23.09
N VAL A 57 6.46 9.20 -23.26
CA VAL A 57 7.12 10.46 -23.58
C VAL A 57 6.78 11.46 -22.48
N ASN A 58 7.81 11.77 -21.70
CA ASN A 58 7.78 12.93 -20.82
C ASN A 58 7.97 14.17 -21.69
N GLN A 59 6.91 14.97 -21.81
CA GLN A 59 6.96 16.27 -22.46
C GLN A 59 6.87 17.36 -21.40
N LEU A 60 7.52 18.49 -21.63
CA LEU A 60 7.29 19.69 -20.83
C LEU A 60 5.78 20.02 -20.86
N TYR A 61 5.20 20.44 -19.74
CA TYR A 61 3.77 20.74 -19.69
C TYR A 61 3.41 21.79 -20.74
N PRO A 62 2.53 21.48 -21.70
CA PRO A 62 2.30 22.36 -22.85
C PRO A 62 1.30 23.49 -22.55
N GLY A 63 0.90 23.69 -21.28
CA GLY A 63 -0.12 24.68 -20.90
C GLY A 63 -1.56 24.19 -21.05
N TYR A 64 -1.79 22.94 -21.45
CA TYR A 64 -3.12 22.36 -21.61
C TYR A 64 -3.15 20.88 -21.23
N GLN A 65 -4.35 20.39 -20.90
CA GLN A 65 -4.57 18.99 -20.57
C GLN A 65 -4.51 18.12 -21.83
N ARG A 66 -3.79 16.99 -21.77
CA ARG A 66 -3.73 16.06 -22.90
C ARG A 66 -5.13 15.58 -23.32
N PRO A 67 -5.39 15.43 -24.65
CA PRO A 67 -6.64 14.86 -25.15
C PRO A 67 -6.95 13.49 -24.54
N ILE A 68 -8.24 13.17 -24.38
CA ILE A 68 -8.69 11.88 -23.83
C ILE A 68 -8.12 10.68 -24.59
N SER A 69 -8.09 10.76 -25.92
CA SER A 69 -7.52 9.72 -26.79
C SER A 69 -6.03 9.45 -26.57
N GLN A 70 -5.31 10.39 -25.93
CA GLN A 70 -3.87 10.30 -25.66
C GLN A 70 -3.55 10.00 -24.19
N THR A 71 -4.56 9.63 -23.40
CA THR A 71 -4.38 9.28 -21.99
C THR A 71 -4.89 7.88 -21.69
N GLU A 72 -4.39 7.31 -20.61
CA GLU A 72 -4.90 6.10 -20.00
C GLU A 72 -5.07 6.28 -18.50
N ILE A 73 -5.74 5.34 -17.84
CA ILE A 73 -5.95 5.36 -16.38
C ILE A 73 -4.83 4.59 -15.71
N ALA A 74 -4.19 5.21 -14.72
CA ALA A 74 -3.31 4.56 -13.77
C ALA A 74 -3.98 4.54 -12.39
N SER A 75 -3.74 3.47 -11.65
CA SER A 75 -4.17 3.35 -10.25
C SER A 75 -3.02 3.71 -9.32
N PHE A 76 -3.31 4.42 -8.22
CA PHE A 76 -2.32 4.74 -7.20
C PHE A 76 -2.94 4.75 -5.81
N ALA A 77 -2.13 4.55 -4.78
CA ALA A 77 -2.54 4.60 -3.38
C ALA A 77 -1.42 5.22 -2.54
N TYR A 78 -1.76 5.77 -1.39
CA TYR A 78 -0.80 6.33 -0.45
C TYR A 78 -1.23 6.08 0.99
N PHE A 79 -0.25 5.94 1.87
CA PHE A 79 -0.38 5.75 3.30
C PHE A 79 1.00 6.07 3.92
N ASP A 80 1.02 6.43 5.20
CA ASP A 80 2.29 6.57 5.93
C ASP A 80 2.50 5.32 6.80
N PHE A 81 3.76 4.94 7.01
CA PHE A 81 4.08 3.87 7.93
C PHE A 81 5.43 4.04 8.61
N GLU A 82 5.61 3.30 9.71
CA GLU A 82 6.90 3.04 10.35
C GLU A 82 7.03 1.56 10.67
N GLY A 83 8.26 1.03 10.60
CA GLY A 83 8.54 -0.39 10.76
C GLY A 83 8.21 -1.22 9.51
N GLU A 84 8.28 -2.54 9.62
CA GLU A 84 7.96 -3.43 8.50
C GLU A 84 6.44 -3.56 8.31
N VAL A 85 5.99 -3.39 7.08
CA VAL A 85 4.58 -3.58 6.68
C VAL A 85 4.46 -4.57 5.52
N THR A 86 3.34 -5.28 5.47
CA THR A 86 2.96 -6.17 4.38
C THR A 86 1.82 -5.56 3.59
N LEU A 87 2.05 -5.36 2.29
CA LEU A 87 1.05 -4.88 1.34
C LEU A 87 0.44 -6.08 0.64
N ARG A 88 -0.88 -6.03 0.45
CA ARG A 88 -1.61 -6.97 -0.42
C ARG A 88 -2.40 -6.18 -1.44
N ILE A 89 -2.11 -6.40 -2.71
CA ILE A 89 -2.74 -5.73 -3.85
C ILE A 89 -3.49 -6.78 -4.65
N THR A 90 -4.81 -6.70 -4.68
CA THR A 90 -5.67 -7.63 -5.43
C THR A 90 -6.07 -6.99 -6.75
N SER A 91 -5.76 -7.68 -7.85
CA SER A 91 -6.10 -7.30 -9.23
C SER A 91 -7.47 -7.85 -9.62
N ALA A 92 -8.26 -7.05 -10.34
CA ALA A 92 -9.50 -7.50 -10.97
C ALA A 92 -9.25 -8.44 -12.16
N SER A 93 -8.05 -8.38 -12.75
CA SER A 93 -7.62 -9.22 -13.88
C SER A 93 -6.57 -10.26 -13.47
N GLU A 94 -6.43 -11.32 -14.28
CA GLU A 94 -5.38 -12.33 -14.10
C GLU A 94 -3.99 -11.69 -14.15
N ILE A 95 -3.13 -12.08 -13.20
CA ILE A 95 -1.75 -11.60 -13.12
C ILE A 95 -0.85 -12.57 -13.88
N LYS A 96 -0.30 -12.12 -15.01
CA LYS A 96 0.67 -12.89 -15.80
C LYS A 96 2.12 -12.61 -15.40
N THR A 97 2.42 -11.35 -15.14
CA THR A 97 3.76 -10.89 -14.73
C THR A 97 3.62 -9.72 -13.76
N VAL A 98 4.59 -9.55 -12.87
CA VAL A 98 4.70 -8.39 -11.97
C VAL A 98 6.10 -7.83 -12.10
N ASN A 99 6.20 -6.53 -12.35
CA ASN A 99 7.47 -5.80 -12.37
C ASN A 99 7.38 -4.69 -11.32
N ILE A 100 8.32 -4.69 -10.37
CA ILE A 100 8.49 -3.60 -9.40
C ILE A 100 9.65 -2.72 -9.85
N SER A 101 9.49 -1.41 -9.75
CA SER A 101 10.50 -0.42 -10.12
C SER A 101 10.49 0.74 -9.11
N PRO A 102 11.67 1.31 -8.77
CA PRO A 102 13.02 0.93 -9.22
C PRO A 102 13.48 -0.44 -8.70
N ARG A 103 14.28 -1.17 -9.49
CA ARG A 103 14.72 -2.54 -9.14
C ARG A 103 15.76 -2.59 -8.01
N GLU A 104 16.46 -1.48 -7.77
CA GLU A 104 17.53 -1.37 -6.78
C GLU A 104 17.07 -1.60 -5.34
N PHE A 105 15.78 -1.37 -5.05
CA PHE A 105 15.18 -1.63 -3.73
C PHE A 105 15.02 -3.13 -3.42
N GLY A 106 15.25 -4.03 -4.38
CA GLY A 106 15.25 -5.47 -4.14
C GLY A 106 13.92 -6.05 -3.64
N ILE A 107 12.81 -5.33 -3.82
CA ILE A 107 11.48 -5.78 -3.39
C ILE A 107 11.03 -6.94 -4.29
N VAL A 108 10.89 -8.12 -3.70
CA VAL A 108 10.44 -9.33 -4.40
C VAL A 108 8.97 -9.60 -4.05
N PRO A 109 8.04 -9.50 -5.03
CA PRO A 109 6.64 -9.81 -4.78
C PRO A 109 6.39 -11.31 -4.76
N VAL A 110 5.38 -11.74 -4.00
CA VAL A 110 4.80 -13.07 -4.06
C VAL A 110 3.41 -12.96 -4.68
N VAL A 111 3.16 -13.70 -5.76
CA VAL A 111 1.84 -13.72 -6.43
C VAL A 111 1.06 -14.96 -5.99
N LYS A 112 -0.16 -14.76 -5.48
CA LYS A 112 -1.10 -15.81 -5.08
C LYS A 112 -2.44 -15.57 -5.79
N GLY A 113 -2.68 -16.31 -6.87
CA GLY A 113 -3.84 -16.06 -7.74
C GLY A 113 -3.80 -14.64 -8.32
N ASN A 114 -4.82 -13.84 -8.02
CA ASN A 114 -4.90 -12.43 -8.43
C ASN A 114 -4.38 -11.44 -7.38
N THR A 115 -3.67 -11.90 -6.35
CA THR A 115 -3.14 -11.03 -5.28
C THR A 115 -1.62 -11.01 -5.30
N ILE A 116 -1.06 -9.80 -5.27
CA ILE A 116 0.36 -9.50 -5.12
C ILE A 116 0.60 -9.17 -3.66
N GLU A 117 1.52 -9.89 -3.02
CA GLU A 117 1.98 -9.63 -1.65
C GLU A 117 3.42 -9.15 -1.70
N LEU A 118 3.71 -8.05 -0.99
CA LEU A 118 5.05 -7.49 -0.90
C LEU A 118 5.28 -6.88 0.48
N LYS A 119 6.55 -6.84 0.90
CA LYS A 119 6.96 -6.25 2.19
C LYS A 119 7.75 -4.98 1.95
N LEU A 120 7.47 -3.96 2.76
CA LEU A 120 8.26 -2.74 2.82
C LEU A 120 8.84 -2.60 4.23
N SER A 121 10.14 -2.40 4.33
CA SER A 121 10.85 -2.20 5.60
C SER A 121 11.03 -0.72 5.96
N GLU A 122 10.93 0.17 4.96
CA GLU A 122 11.12 1.61 5.09
C GLU A 122 10.24 2.37 4.07
N PRO A 123 9.79 3.60 4.39
CA PRO A 123 8.94 4.42 3.51
C PRO A 123 9.60 4.88 2.20
#